data_AF-A0A9Q7UMI9-F1
#
_entry.id   AF-A0A9Q7UMI9-F1
#
_cell.length_a   1.000
_cell.length_b   1.000
_cell.length_c   1.000
_cell.angle_alpha   90.00
_cell.angle_beta   90.00
_cell.angle_gamma   90.00
#
_symmetry.space_group_name_H-M   'P 1'
#
loop_
_entity.id
_entity.type
_entity.pdbx_description
1 polymer ?
#
loop_
_entity_poly.entity_id
_entity_poly.type
_entity_poly.pdbx_seq_one_letter_code
_entity_poly.pdbx_strand_id
1 'polypeptide(L)'
;MTRNTKAKAASVPGPDLPFPELLEPVARERPCGDDLEYDPEFVLLMARAAPKAEAQYGNFVSEPEAVNWADLERDCRRLLLRTRDIRILVLWLRCRTRLGMASGLRDGLTAMARLLAKWPDEIHPQLFVEGEADPAMRANALAALTDPEGLMREVRELTITGNAALRLQIRDVERSLGVPRPADALAPESVRLQMQDLRRHNSPALAALDQAVGEATAIDGWAKANLREDAPDLSPLLKLLGMMTTTAATAPAPSVAAPTAVPRPDLAAALPSCDETAGGAFPAADAVHAGPCKPRERDAALAGIRSARQWFELHEPSSPVALLLRQPERLAGKRFDEVFQAIPADLVARWTQDI
;
A
#
# COMPACT_ATOMS: atom_id res chain seq x y z
N MET A 1 -60.95 7.78 -0.25
CA MET A 1 -60.03 7.55 0.90
C MET A 1 -59.05 6.45 0.52
N THR A 2 -57.96 6.82 -0.13
CA THR A 2 -56.96 5.88 -0.66
C THR A 2 -55.77 5.88 0.30
N ARG A 3 -55.59 4.78 1.05
CA ARG A 3 -54.47 4.59 1.98
C ARG A 3 -53.20 4.38 1.18
N ASN A 4 -52.24 5.29 1.35
CA ASN A 4 -50.89 5.19 0.80
C ASN A 4 -50.03 4.38 1.77
N THR A 5 -49.77 3.11 1.45
CA THR A 5 -48.82 2.27 2.19
C THR A 5 -47.40 2.58 1.70
N LYS A 6 -46.68 3.44 2.44
CA LYS A 6 -45.23 3.59 2.30
C LYS A 6 -44.57 2.25 2.63
N ALA A 7 -44.04 1.57 1.61
CA ALA A 7 -43.17 0.43 1.78
C ALA A 7 -41.90 0.88 2.53
N LYS A 8 -41.68 0.31 3.72
CA LYS A 8 -40.45 0.48 4.49
C LYS A 8 -39.34 -0.22 3.73
N ALA A 9 -38.38 0.53 3.20
CA ALA A 9 -37.20 -0.04 2.57
C ALA A 9 -36.50 -0.98 3.57
N ALA A 10 -36.41 -2.26 3.23
CA ALA A 10 -35.65 -3.21 4.01
C ALA A 10 -34.17 -2.82 3.92
N SER A 11 -33.58 -2.38 5.03
CA SER A 11 -32.14 -2.14 5.10
C SER A 11 -31.44 -3.48 4.91
N VAL A 12 -30.58 -3.58 3.91
CA VAL A 12 -29.60 -4.67 3.82
C VAL A 12 -28.89 -4.76 5.17
N PRO A 13 -28.86 -5.92 5.85
CA PRO A 13 -28.12 -6.05 7.09
C PRO A 13 -26.66 -5.72 6.79
N GLY A 14 -26.14 -4.68 7.44
CA GLY A 14 -24.74 -4.33 7.35
C GLY A 14 -23.86 -5.47 7.89
N PRO A 15 -22.53 -5.41 7.69
CA PRO A 15 -21.63 -6.41 8.24
C PRO A 15 -21.84 -6.56 9.75
N ASP A 16 -21.80 -7.81 10.25
CA ASP A 16 -21.75 -8.10 11.68
C ASP A 16 -20.44 -7.52 12.23
N LEU A 17 -20.55 -6.34 12.85
CA LEU A 17 -19.38 -5.66 13.39
C LEU A 17 -18.91 -6.34 14.67
N PRO A 18 -17.59 -6.47 14.87
CA PRO A 18 -17.07 -6.84 16.17
C PRO A 18 -17.41 -5.74 17.18
N PHE A 19 -17.88 -6.14 18.36
CA PHE A 19 -18.26 -5.25 19.46
C PHE A 19 -19.42 -4.30 19.12
N PRO A 20 -20.62 -4.83 18.79
CA PRO A 20 -21.79 -4.02 18.48
C PRO A 20 -22.20 -3.10 19.64
N GLU A 21 -21.84 -3.45 20.88
CA GLU A 21 -22.02 -2.60 22.07
C GLU A 21 -21.33 -1.23 21.96
N LEU A 22 -20.32 -1.08 21.09
CA LEU A 22 -19.67 0.20 20.85
C LEU A 22 -20.51 1.18 20.03
N LEU A 23 -21.55 0.69 19.35
CA LEU A 23 -22.49 1.53 18.60
C LEU A 23 -23.73 1.93 19.40
N GLU A 24 -23.88 1.38 20.60
CA GLU A 24 -24.96 1.73 21.52
C GLU A 24 -24.61 2.97 22.35
N PRO A 25 -25.61 3.77 22.78
CA PRO A 25 -25.34 4.94 23.62
C PRO A 25 -24.70 4.50 24.94
N VAL A 26 -23.72 5.27 25.43
CA VAL A 26 -23.10 5.05 26.75
C VAL A 26 -24.13 5.22 27.86
N ALA A 27 -24.92 6.29 27.79
CA ALA A 27 -26.06 6.55 28.68
C ALA A 27 -27.19 7.23 27.90
N ARG A 28 -28.42 7.19 28.43
CA ARG A 28 -29.61 7.74 27.76
C ARG A 28 -29.50 9.25 27.56
N GLU A 29 -29.03 9.98 28.57
CA GLU A 29 -28.91 11.44 28.56
C GLU A 29 -27.56 11.92 28.02
N ARG A 30 -26.57 11.01 27.96
CA ARG A 30 -25.21 11.28 27.45
C ARG A 30 -24.78 10.13 26.53
N PRO A 31 -25.26 10.11 25.28
CA PRO A 31 -25.02 8.98 24.37
C PRO A 31 -23.53 8.74 24.07
N CYS A 32 -22.73 9.80 24.08
CA CYS A 32 -21.28 9.73 23.88
C CYS A 32 -20.47 9.72 25.19
N GLY A 33 -21.11 9.70 26.36
CA GLY A 33 -20.43 9.73 27.65
C GLY A 33 -19.68 11.04 27.92
N ASP A 34 -18.78 11.01 28.91
CA ASP A 34 -17.98 12.16 29.31
C ASP A 34 -16.72 12.30 28.46
N ASP A 35 -16.20 13.52 28.33
CA ASP A 35 -14.85 13.74 27.77
C ASP A 35 -13.81 13.23 28.77
N LEU A 36 -12.91 12.37 28.29
CA LEU A 36 -11.89 11.72 29.10
C LEU A 36 -10.49 12.33 28.90
N GLU A 37 -10.37 13.51 28.29
CA GLU A 37 -9.08 14.15 28.01
C GLU A 37 -8.11 14.18 29.22
N TYR A 38 -8.64 14.41 30.42
CA TYR A 38 -7.85 14.43 31.67
C TYR A 38 -7.94 13.15 32.50
N ASP A 39 -8.63 12.12 32.02
CA ASP A 39 -8.72 10.84 32.70
C ASP A 39 -7.35 10.12 32.69
N PRO A 40 -6.84 9.64 33.83
CA PRO A 40 -5.52 8.99 33.89
C PRO A 40 -5.38 7.80 32.95
N GLU A 41 -6.46 7.06 32.69
CA GLU A 41 -6.44 5.90 31.81
C GLU A 41 -6.39 6.31 30.34
N PHE A 42 -7.02 7.43 29.98
CA PHE A 42 -6.90 8.02 28.64
C PHE A 42 -5.46 8.49 28.40
N VAL A 43 -4.90 9.25 29.34
CA VAL A 43 -3.50 9.73 29.25
C VAL A 43 -2.52 8.56 29.13
N LEU A 44 -2.70 7.51 29.95
CA LEU A 44 -1.88 6.30 29.88
C LEU A 44 -2.03 5.57 28.54
N LEU A 45 -3.26 5.45 28.03
CA LEU A 45 -3.52 4.82 26.73
C LEU A 45 -2.80 5.55 25.60
N MET A 46 -2.95 6.88 25.55
CA MET A 46 -2.31 7.70 24.53
C MET A 46 -0.77 7.65 24.63
N ALA A 47 -0.22 7.69 25.85
CA ALA A 47 1.22 7.55 26.08
C ALA A 47 1.78 6.19 25.64
N ARG A 48 1.03 5.10 25.85
CA ARG A 48 1.43 3.75 25.42
C ARG A 48 1.39 3.56 23.91
N ALA A 49 0.49 4.27 23.23
CA ALA A 49 0.35 4.25 21.77
C ALA A 49 1.35 5.16 21.04
N ALA A 50 1.91 6.15 21.74
CA ALA A 50 2.84 7.09 21.17
C ALA A 50 4.12 6.40 20.66
N PRO A 51 4.71 6.85 19.54
CA PRO A 51 5.99 6.36 19.07
C PRO A 51 7.05 6.53 20.16
N LYS A 52 7.68 5.43 20.57
CA LYS A 52 8.81 5.46 21.50
C LYS A 52 10.09 5.66 20.69
N ALA A 53 10.81 6.75 20.96
CA ALA A 53 12.14 6.96 20.39
C ALA A 53 13.12 5.94 20.97
N GLU A 54 14.14 5.58 20.18
CA GLU A 54 15.29 4.84 20.68
C GLU A 54 15.95 5.62 21.82
N ALA A 55 16.10 4.98 22.99
CA ALA A 55 16.80 5.58 24.10
C ALA A 55 18.28 5.24 24.00
N GLN A 56 19.13 6.26 23.78
CA GLN A 56 20.58 6.10 23.76
C GLN A 56 21.19 6.52 25.10
N TYR A 57 21.73 5.55 25.84
CA TYR A 57 22.51 5.77 27.04
C TYR A 57 23.99 5.50 26.75
N GLY A 58 24.74 6.57 26.45
CA GLY A 58 26.13 6.46 26.02
C GLY A 58 26.25 5.67 24.71
N ASN A 59 26.81 4.46 24.78
CA ASN A 59 26.95 3.56 23.62
C ASN A 59 25.83 2.50 23.53
N PHE A 60 24.91 2.45 24.50
CA PHE A 60 23.79 1.51 24.48
C PHE A 60 22.57 2.18 23.84
N VAL A 61 22.10 1.61 22.73
CA VAL A 61 20.81 1.95 22.11
C VAL A 61 19.81 0.90 22.59
N SER A 62 18.80 1.33 23.35
CA SER A 62 17.67 0.46 23.71
C SER A 62 16.65 0.50 22.59
N GLU A 63 16.35 -0.67 22.02
CA GLU A 63 15.24 -0.81 21.08
C GLU A 63 13.91 -0.49 21.79
N PRO A 64 13.00 0.25 21.13
CA PRO A 64 11.69 0.50 21.68
C PRO A 64 10.93 -0.81 21.86
N GLU A 65 10.35 -1.00 23.05
CA GLU A 65 9.47 -2.14 23.32
C GLU A 65 8.33 -2.21 22.29
N ALA A 66 8.17 -3.37 21.65
CA ALA A 66 7.12 -3.58 20.67
C ALA A 66 5.72 -3.40 21.29
N VAL A 67 4.84 -2.68 20.58
CA VAL A 67 3.48 -2.42 21.04
C VAL A 67 2.68 -3.73 21.04
N ASN A 68 2.14 -4.11 22.21
CA ASN A 68 1.15 -5.18 22.29
C ASN A 68 -0.23 -4.67 21.85
N TRP A 69 -0.56 -4.88 20.58
CA TRP A 69 -1.80 -4.44 19.95
C TRP A 69 -3.06 -5.05 20.58
N ALA A 70 -2.99 -6.28 21.10
CA ALA A 70 -4.15 -6.94 21.71
C ALA A 70 -4.50 -6.30 23.07
N ASP A 71 -3.49 -6.01 23.89
CA ASP A 71 -3.70 -5.29 25.15
C ASP A 71 -4.18 -3.87 24.88
N LEU A 72 -3.60 -3.20 23.87
CA LEU A 72 -4.00 -1.85 23.48
C LEU A 72 -5.46 -1.81 22.99
N GLU A 73 -5.89 -2.77 22.17
CA GLU A 73 -7.29 -2.90 21.75
C GLU A 73 -8.23 -3.07 22.95
N ARG A 74 -7.86 -3.93 23.90
CA ARG A 74 -8.65 -4.16 25.12
C ARG A 74 -8.82 -2.86 25.91
N ASP A 75 -7.75 -2.09 26.04
CA ASP A 75 -7.77 -0.85 26.81
C ASP A 75 -8.55 0.25 26.08
N CYS A 76 -8.43 0.37 24.74
CA CYS A 76 -9.29 1.20 23.91
C CYS A 76 -10.78 0.85 24.13
N ARG A 77 -11.14 -0.43 24.05
CA ARG A 77 -12.52 -0.89 24.22
C ARG A 77 -13.07 -0.52 25.60
N ARG A 78 -12.26 -0.70 26.64
CA ARG A 78 -12.62 -0.37 28.02
C ARG A 78 -12.96 1.12 28.18
N LEU A 79 -12.20 2.01 27.55
CA LEU A 79 -12.53 3.44 27.52
C LEU A 79 -13.71 3.74 26.61
N LEU A 80 -13.83 3.07 25.47
CA LEU A 80 -14.95 3.30 24.55
C LEU A 80 -16.30 2.95 25.21
N LEU A 81 -16.36 2.03 26.16
CA LEU A 81 -17.58 1.78 26.94
C LEU A 81 -18.01 2.97 27.84
N ARG A 82 -17.12 3.93 28.09
CA ARG A 82 -17.34 5.13 28.91
C ARG A 82 -17.47 6.41 28.08
N THR A 83 -16.86 6.45 26.89
CA THR A 83 -16.84 7.62 26.02
C THR A 83 -16.82 7.24 24.54
N ARG A 84 -17.49 8.01 23.68
CA ARG A 84 -17.33 7.92 22.23
C ARG A 84 -16.41 9.06 21.80
N ASP A 85 -15.13 8.74 21.64
CA ASP A 85 -14.08 9.71 21.36
C ASP A 85 -13.30 9.29 20.10
N ILE A 86 -13.19 10.21 19.13
CA ILE A 86 -12.54 9.99 17.83
C ILE A 86 -11.07 9.62 18.01
N ARG A 87 -10.36 10.20 18.99
CA ARG A 87 -8.94 9.91 19.28
C ARG A 87 -8.78 8.44 19.68
N ILE A 88 -9.67 7.95 20.53
CA ILE A 88 -9.68 6.53 20.96
C ILE A 88 -10.12 5.63 19.80
N LEU A 89 -11.10 6.05 18.99
CA LEU A 89 -11.56 5.31 17.82
C LEU A 89 -10.47 5.15 16.76
N VAL A 90 -9.64 6.18 16.51
CA VAL A 90 -8.49 6.08 15.61
C VAL A 90 -7.50 5.05 16.14
N LEU A 91 -7.17 5.09 17.44
CA LEU A 91 -6.26 4.11 18.03
C LEU A 91 -6.83 2.69 18.00
N TRP A 92 -8.12 2.54 18.28
CA TRP A 92 -8.79 1.26 18.19
C TRP A 92 -8.80 0.73 16.75
N LEU A 93 -9.09 1.58 15.75
CA LEU A 93 -9.00 1.26 14.33
C LEU A 93 -7.60 0.77 13.94
N ARG A 94 -6.54 1.41 14.45
CA ARG A 94 -5.15 0.95 14.25
C ARG A 94 -4.94 -0.46 14.80
N CYS A 95 -5.39 -0.72 16.04
CA CYS A 95 -5.34 -2.05 16.64
C CYS A 95 -6.11 -3.08 15.80
N ARG A 96 -7.32 -2.75 15.35
CA ARG A 96 -8.13 -3.61 14.47
C ARG A 96 -7.41 -3.88 13.16
N THR A 97 -6.82 -2.87 12.53
CA THR A 97 -6.07 -3.02 11.28
C THR A 97 -4.90 -3.97 11.44
N ARG A 98 -4.17 -3.89 12.56
CA ARG A 98 -3.05 -4.78 12.89
C ARG A 98 -3.47 -6.22 13.18
N LEU A 99 -4.58 -6.43 13.88
CA LEU A 99 -5.03 -7.75 14.33
C LEU A 99 -5.92 -8.47 13.32
N GLY A 100 -6.77 -7.72 12.62
CA GLY A 100 -7.80 -8.21 11.70
C GLY A 100 -7.53 -7.88 10.23
N MET A 101 -6.38 -7.29 9.90
CA MET A 101 -5.97 -6.94 8.55
C MET A 101 -7.04 -6.11 7.81
N ALA A 102 -7.36 -6.45 6.56
CA ALA A 102 -8.37 -5.75 5.76
C ALA A 102 -9.76 -5.72 6.42
N SER A 103 -10.17 -6.80 7.10
CA SER A 103 -11.45 -6.83 7.82
C SER A 103 -11.43 -5.91 9.04
N GLY A 104 -10.32 -5.86 9.76
CA GLY A 104 -10.16 -4.96 10.89
C GLY A 104 -10.17 -3.47 10.50
N LEU A 105 -9.50 -3.12 9.39
CA LEU A 105 -9.57 -1.77 8.80
C LEU A 105 -11.01 -1.39 8.45
N ARG A 106 -11.72 -2.26 7.74
CA ARG A 106 -13.14 -2.08 7.41
C ARG A 106 -13.96 -1.85 8.68
N ASP A 107 -13.86 -2.75 9.67
CA ASP A 107 -14.68 -2.72 10.88
C ASP A 107 -14.50 -1.41 11.66
N GLY A 108 -13.24 -0.96 11.81
CA GLY A 108 -12.94 0.29 12.51
C GLY A 108 -13.46 1.52 11.76
N LEU A 109 -13.32 1.55 10.43
CA LEU A 109 -13.86 2.64 9.61
C LEU A 109 -15.38 2.67 9.63
N THR A 110 -16.04 1.51 9.51
CA THR A 110 -17.50 1.40 9.63
C THR A 110 -17.99 1.89 10.99
N ALA A 111 -17.33 1.49 12.08
CA ALA A 111 -17.73 1.93 13.42
C ALA A 111 -17.63 3.45 13.57
N MET A 112 -16.52 4.04 13.14
CA MET A 112 -16.31 5.49 13.19
C MET A 112 -17.29 6.24 12.29
N ALA A 113 -17.51 5.80 11.05
CA ALA A 113 -18.49 6.40 10.15
C ALA A 113 -19.91 6.38 10.75
N ARG A 114 -20.31 5.26 11.35
CA ARG A 114 -21.62 5.13 12.02
C ARG A 114 -21.73 6.03 13.24
N LEU A 115 -20.68 6.14 14.07
CA LEU A 115 -20.69 6.99 15.27
C LEU A 115 -20.75 8.47 14.92
N LEU A 116 -19.95 8.92 13.95
CA LEU A 116 -19.97 10.30 13.43
C LEU A 116 -21.35 10.68 12.86
N ALA A 117 -21.99 9.75 12.14
CA ALA A 117 -23.32 9.98 11.59
C ALA A 117 -24.42 9.95 12.68
N LYS A 118 -24.28 9.11 13.71
CA LYS A 118 -25.29 8.92 14.75
C LYS A 118 -25.29 10.05 15.78
N TRP A 119 -24.12 10.56 16.15
CA TRP A 119 -23.93 11.59 17.17
C TRP A 119 -22.93 12.67 16.70
N PRO A 120 -23.29 13.45 15.66
CA PRO A 120 -22.40 14.43 15.08
C PRO A 120 -22.00 15.53 16.07
N ASP A 121 -22.90 15.91 16.98
CA ASP A 121 -22.66 17.00 17.92
C ASP A 121 -22.00 16.48 19.22
N GLU A 122 -22.42 15.31 19.70
CA GLU A 122 -22.04 14.81 21.03
C GLU A 122 -20.73 14.03 21.08
N ILE A 123 -20.25 13.46 19.96
CA ILE A 123 -19.01 12.67 19.92
C ILE A 123 -17.79 13.55 20.27
N HIS A 124 -16.85 13.00 21.04
CA HIS A 124 -15.67 13.75 21.48
C HIS A 124 -14.52 13.69 20.46
N PRO A 125 -13.67 14.72 20.36
CA PRO A 125 -13.85 16.07 20.92
C PRO A 125 -15.08 16.79 20.33
N GLN A 126 -15.81 17.58 21.11
CA GLN A 126 -16.99 18.32 20.63
C GLN A 126 -16.61 19.55 19.80
N LEU A 127 -17.49 20.02 18.91
CA LEU A 127 -17.24 21.24 18.09
C LEU A 127 -17.37 22.53 18.88
N PHE A 128 -18.03 22.49 20.03
CA PHE A 128 -18.28 23.65 20.87
C PHE A 128 -17.76 23.36 22.27
N VAL A 129 -16.88 24.24 22.77
CA VAL A 129 -16.33 24.19 24.14
C VAL A 129 -16.75 25.47 24.83
N GLU A 130 -17.43 25.34 25.97
CA GLU A 130 -17.95 26.49 26.75
C GLU A 130 -18.78 27.51 25.93
N GLY A 131 -19.40 27.05 24.84
CA GLY A 131 -20.23 27.88 23.95
C GLY A 131 -19.46 28.53 22.78
N GLU A 132 -18.15 28.35 22.70
CA GLU A 132 -17.31 28.80 21.59
C GLU A 132 -17.03 27.65 20.62
N ALA A 133 -17.04 27.96 19.32
CA ALA A 133 -16.73 26.96 18.29
C ALA A 133 -15.22 26.70 18.26
N ASP A 134 -14.81 25.45 18.50
CA ASP A 134 -13.44 24.96 18.40
C ASP A 134 -13.39 23.65 17.59
N PRO A 135 -13.48 23.74 16.24
CA PRO A 135 -13.40 22.57 15.39
C PRO A 135 -11.99 21.97 15.30
N ALA A 136 -10.96 22.69 15.77
CA ALA A 136 -9.56 22.33 15.54
C ALA A 136 -9.19 21.00 16.22
N MET A 137 -9.66 20.78 17.46
CA MET A 137 -9.37 19.54 18.17
C MET A 137 -9.97 18.32 17.46
N ARG A 138 -11.21 18.44 16.96
CA ARG A 138 -11.88 17.38 16.20
C ARG A 138 -11.23 17.16 14.84
N ALA A 139 -10.87 18.24 14.15
CA ALA A 139 -10.14 18.18 12.88
C ALA A 139 -8.82 17.43 13.02
N ASN A 140 -8.04 17.73 14.07
CA ASN A 140 -6.79 17.05 14.37
C ASN A 140 -6.99 15.56 14.70
N ALA A 141 -8.06 15.22 15.43
CA ALA A 141 -8.38 13.82 15.73
C ALA A 141 -8.70 13.02 14.45
N LEU A 142 -9.40 13.61 13.48
CA LEU A 142 -9.67 12.99 12.17
C LEU A 142 -8.44 13.00 11.25
N ALA A 143 -7.58 14.02 11.34
CA ALA A 143 -6.31 14.07 10.59
C ALA A 143 -5.39 12.89 10.92
N ALA A 144 -5.50 12.31 12.12
CA ALA A 144 -4.74 11.13 12.50
C ALA A 144 -5.04 9.89 11.64
N LEU A 145 -6.13 9.87 10.86
CA LEU A 145 -6.41 8.82 9.87
C LEU A 145 -5.43 8.83 8.70
N THR A 146 -4.78 9.97 8.44
CA THR A 146 -3.76 10.12 7.39
C THR A 146 -2.34 10.25 7.94
N ASP A 147 -2.12 9.96 9.23
CA ASP A 147 -0.80 9.93 9.84
C ASP A 147 0.11 8.92 9.11
N PRO A 148 1.21 9.38 8.47
CA PRO A 148 2.16 8.53 7.76
C PRO A 148 2.80 7.44 8.63
N GLU A 149 3.08 7.73 9.91
CA GLU A 149 3.68 6.78 10.85
C GLU A 149 2.64 6.00 11.66
N GLY A 150 1.38 6.40 11.55
CA GLY A 150 0.22 5.76 12.17
C GLY A 150 -0.52 4.84 11.20
N LEU A 151 -1.83 5.10 11.05
CA LEU A 151 -2.73 4.24 10.28
C LEU A 151 -2.24 4.01 8.84
N MET A 152 -1.68 5.02 8.17
CA MET A 152 -1.26 4.88 6.77
C MET A 152 -0.14 3.85 6.60
N ARG A 153 0.82 3.78 7.52
CA ARG A 153 1.85 2.74 7.53
C ARG A 153 1.25 1.36 7.71
N GLU A 154 0.30 1.24 8.63
CA GLU A 154 -0.36 -0.03 8.96
C GLU A 154 -1.18 -0.55 7.78
N VAL A 155 -1.93 0.34 7.10
CA VAL A 155 -2.67 0.03 5.87
C VAL A 155 -1.71 -0.46 4.78
N ARG A 156 -0.57 0.22 4.56
CA ARG A 156 0.44 -0.19 3.58
C ARG A 156 1.02 -1.58 3.84
N GLU A 157 1.07 -2.01 5.10
CA GLU A 157 1.60 -3.32 5.51
C GLU A 157 0.58 -4.46 5.37
N LEU A 158 -0.69 -4.14 5.10
CA LEU A 158 -1.74 -5.13 4.89
C LEU A 158 -1.39 -6.04 3.72
N THR A 159 -1.48 -7.34 3.98
CA THR A 159 -1.27 -8.40 3.00
C THR A 159 -2.63 -8.78 2.39
N ILE A 160 -2.72 -8.76 1.07
CA ILE A 160 -3.93 -9.02 0.28
C ILE A 160 -4.03 -10.51 -0.09
N THR A 161 -2.87 -11.18 -0.26
CA THR A 161 -2.78 -12.61 -0.60
C THR A 161 -2.09 -13.41 0.51
N GLY A 162 -2.73 -14.50 0.93
CA GLY A 162 -2.20 -15.38 1.99
C GLY A 162 -1.35 -16.55 1.50
N ASN A 163 -1.15 -16.73 0.19
CA ASN A 163 -0.36 -17.86 -0.33
C ASN A 163 1.13 -17.55 -0.23
N ALA A 164 1.90 -18.48 0.36
CA ALA A 164 3.34 -18.34 0.60
C ALA A 164 4.15 -18.08 -0.68
N ALA A 165 3.65 -18.50 -1.85
CA ALA A 165 4.32 -18.31 -3.13
C ALA A 165 4.23 -16.86 -3.67
N LEU A 166 3.21 -16.09 -3.28
CA LEU A 166 2.94 -14.75 -3.81
C LEU A 166 2.29 -13.89 -2.72
N ARG A 167 3.11 -13.30 -1.85
CA ARG A 167 2.66 -12.30 -0.87
C ARG A 167 2.58 -10.93 -1.55
N LEU A 168 1.38 -10.38 -1.68
CA LEU A 168 1.11 -9.05 -2.22
C LEU A 168 0.61 -8.16 -1.08
N GLN A 169 1.31 -7.07 -0.80
CA GLN A 169 0.89 -6.06 0.16
C GLN A 169 0.33 -4.81 -0.52
N ILE A 170 -0.42 -4.00 0.23
CA ILE A 170 -0.93 -2.72 -0.30
C ILE A 170 0.21 -1.79 -0.73
N ARG A 171 1.35 -1.78 0.00
CA ARG A 171 2.56 -1.04 -0.43
C ARG A 171 3.07 -1.46 -1.80
N ASP A 172 2.97 -2.75 -2.16
CA ASP A 172 3.46 -3.24 -3.44
C ASP A 172 2.56 -2.73 -4.58
N VAL A 173 1.25 -2.69 -4.32
CA VAL A 173 0.26 -2.09 -5.22
C VAL A 173 0.49 -0.59 -5.38
N GLU A 174 0.68 0.14 -4.27
CA GLU A 174 0.94 1.59 -4.27
C GLU A 174 2.21 1.91 -5.06
N ARG A 175 3.32 1.18 -4.83
CA ARG A 175 4.58 1.37 -5.55
C ARG A 175 4.49 0.98 -7.02
N SER A 176 3.71 -0.06 -7.35
CA SER A 176 3.55 -0.55 -8.72
C SER A 176 2.70 0.39 -9.58
N LEU A 177 1.58 0.88 -9.04
CA LEU A 177 0.61 1.71 -9.75
C LEU A 177 0.86 3.22 -9.58
N GLY A 178 1.71 3.60 -8.62
CA GLY A 178 2.06 4.99 -8.33
C GLY A 178 2.94 5.63 -9.41
N VAL A 179 2.91 6.97 -9.43
CA VAL A 179 3.75 7.80 -10.30
C VAL A 179 4.50 8.81 -9.41
N PRO A 180 5.85 8.85 -9.44
CA PRO A 180 6.75 8.03 -10.26
C PRO A 180 6.86 6.58 -9.75
N ARG A 181 7.06 5.64 -10.68
CA ARG A 181 7.22 4.21 -10.36
C ARG A 181 8.68 3.89 -10.00
N PRO A 182 8.96 3.30 -8.82
CA PRO A 182 10.30 2.81 -8.49
C PRO A 182 10.75 1.70 -9.45
N ALA A 183 12.05 1.62 -9.74
CA ALA A 183 12.61 0.62 -10.64
C ALA A 183 12.46 -0.82 -10.11
N ASP A 184 12.48 -0.98 -8.79
CA ASP A 184 12.33 -2.25 -8.06
C ASP A 184 10.87 -2.63 -7.79
N ALA A 185 9.89 -1.82 -8.22
CA ALA A 185 8.48 -2.14 -8.02
C ALA A 185 7.98 -3.23 -8.99
N LEU A 186 7.07 -4.06 -8.51
CA LEU A 186 6.37 -5.07 -9.32
C LEU A 186 5.76 -4.46 -10.58
N ALA A 187 5.82 -5.18 -11.70
CA ALA A 187 5.23 -4.73 -12.97
C ALA A 187 3.72 -4.43 -12.80
N PRO A 188 3.20 -3.28 -13.30
CA PRO A 188 1.80 -2.90 -13.13
C PRO A 188 0.82 -3.95 -13.66
N GLU A 189 1.14 -4.57 -14.79
CA GLU A 189 0.32 -5.63 -15.38
C GLU A 189 0.29 -6.89 -14.50
N SER A 190 1.41 -7.25 -13.85
CA SER A 190 1.43 -8.39 -12.92
C SER A 190 0.54 -8.13 -11.70
N VAL A 191 0.63 -6.93 -11.11
CA VAL A 191 -0.21 -6.53 -9.97
C VAL A 191 -1.69 -6.49 -10.37
N ARG A 192 -2.03 -5.92 -11.53
CA ARG A 192 -3.40 -5.89 -12.06
C ARG A 192 -3.97 -7.29 -12.27
N LEU A 193 -3.19 -8.20 -12.85
CA LEU A 193 -3.60 -9.59 -13.06
C LEU A 193 -3.82 -10.32 -11.73
N GLN A 194 -2.92 -10.15 -10.75
CA GLN A 194 -3.08 -10.73 -9.41
C GLN A 194 -4.34 -10.21 -8.72
N MET A 195 -4.57 -8.89 -8.74
CA MET A 195 -5.78 -8.29 -8.18
C MET A 195 -7.04 -8.78 -8.89
N GLN A 196 -7.02 -8.91 -10.21
CA GLN A 196 -8.15 -9.43 -10.98
C GLN A 196 -8.43 -10.89 -10.63
N ASP A 197 -7.40 -11.71 -10.48
CA ASP A 197 -7.53 -13.12 -10.09
C ASP A 197 -8.15 -13.26 -8.69
N LEU A 198 -7.68 -12.45 -7.73
CA LEU A 198 -8.24 -12.42 -6.38
C LEU A 198 -9.70 -12.00 -6.35
N ARG A 199 -10.10 -11.07 -7.23
CA ARG A 199 -11.50 -10.69 -7.40
C ARG A 199 -12.33 -11.82 -7.99
N ARG A 200 -11.82 -12.54 -8.99
CA ARG A 200 -12.51 -13.71 -9.58
C ARG A 200 -12.74 -14.81 -8.55
N HIS A 201 -11.81 -14.97 -7.62
CA HIS A 201 -11.90 -15.93 -6.51
C HIS A 201 -12.62 -15.37 -5.26
N ASN A 202 -13.29 -14.21 -5.37
CA ASN A 202 -14.04 -13.56 -4.28
C ASN A 202 -13.22 -13.39 -2.98
N SER A 203 -11.98 -12.89 -3.11
CA SER A 203 -11.11 -12.66 -1.96
C SER A 203 -11.81 -11.81 -0.88
N PRO A 204 -11.95 -12.31 0.36
CA PRO A 204 -12.59 -11.56 1.44
C PRO A 204 -11.80 -10.32 1.82
N ALA A 205 -10.47 -10.33 1.63
CA ALA A 205 -9.62 -9.18 1.89
C ALA A 205 -9.92 -8.03 0.92
N LEU A 206 -10.07 -8.30 -0.37
CA LEU A 206 -10.44 -7.26 -1.35
C LEU A 206 -11.87 -6.77 -1.14
N ALA A 207 -12.82 -7.65 -0.82
CA ALA A 207 -14.19 -7.25 -0.49
C ALA A 207 -14.24 -6.34 0.77
N ALA A 208 -13.42 -6.63 1.78
CA ALA A 208 -13.30 -5.76 2.96
C ALA A 208 -12.66 -4.41 2.62
N LEU A 209 -11.64 -4.38 1.76
CA LEU A 209 -11.03 -3.13 1.29
C LEU A 209 -12.01 -2.28 0.46
N ASP A 210 -12.82 -2.90 -0.41
CA ASP A 210 -13.87 -2.21 -1.16
C ASP A 210 -14.87 -1.53 -0.22
N GLN A 211 -15.28 -2.21 0.87
CA GLN A 211 -16.13 -1.61 1.90
C GLN A 211 -15.42 -0.50 2.66
N ALA A 212 -14.15 -0.69 3.04
CA ALA A 212 -13.34 0.32 3.72
C ALA A 212 -13.25 1.62 2.91
N VAL A 213 -13.24 1.56 1.58
CA VAL A 213 -13.26 2.75 0.71
C VAL A 213 -14.56 3.51 0.82
N GLY A 214 -15.70 2.79 0.84
CA GLY A 214 -17.00 3.41 1.05
C GLY A 214 -17.07 4.14 2.40
N GLU A 215 -16.57 3.52 3.46
CA GLU A 215 -16.56 4.10 4.81
C GLU A 215 -15.61 5.29 4.93
N ALA A 216 -14.39 5.19 4.39
CA ALA A 216 -13.45 6.30 4.34
C ALA A 216 -14.02 7.49 3.53
N THR A 217 -14.72 7.21 2.43
CA THR A 217 -15.42 8.24 1.63
C THR A 217 -16.55 8.89 2.43
N ALA A 218 -17.31 8.10 3.21
CA ALA A 218 -18.35 8.63 4.07
C ALA A 218 -17.79 9.53 5.18
N ILE A 219 -16.67 9.15 5.80
CA ILE A 219 -15.97 9.96 6.81
C ILE A 219 -15.45 11.27 6.19
N ASP A 220 -14.84 11.23 5.00
CA ASP A 220 -14.37 12.43 4.28
C ASP A 220 -15.54 13.38 3.94
N GLY A 221 -16.64 12.83 3.41
CA GLY A 221 -17.85 13.61 3.14
C GLY A 221 -18.45 14.22 4.41
N TRP A 222 -18.49 13.47 5.50
CA TRP A 222 -18.94 13.95 6.81
C TRP A 222 -18.03 15.08 7.33
N ALA A 223 -16.71 14.91 7.25
CA ALA A 223 -15.73 15.89 7.72
C ALA A 223 -15.90 17.21 6.95
N LYS A 224 -16.00 17.17 5.62
CA LYS A 224 -16.23 18.35 4.78
C LYS A 224 -17.55 19.06 5.09
N ALA A 225 -18.62 18.30 5.38
CA ALA A 225 -19.92 18.85 5.70
C ALA A 225 -19.96 19.54 7.08
N ASN A 226 -19.31 18.94 8.09
CA ASN A 226 -19.41 19.39 9.48
C ASN A 226 -18.27 20.33 9.92
N LEU A 227 -17.06 20.16 9.39
CA LEU A 227 -15.88 20.97 9.73
C LEU A 227 -15.57 22.06 8.70
N ARG A 228 -16.11 21.96 7.47
CA ARG A 228 -15.93 22.93 6.38
C ARG A 228 -14.45 23.23 6.10
N GLU A 229 -13.99 24.44 6.39
CA GLU A 229 -12.61 24.88 6.13
C GLU A 229 -11.59 24.18 7.04
N ASP A 230 -12.03 23.72 8.21
CA ASP A 230 -11.20 22.96 9.17
C ASP A 230 -11.15 21.46 8.85
N ALA A 231 -11.82 20.99 7.80
CA ALA A 231 -11.82 19.58 7.45
C ALA A 231 -10.40 19.10 7.07
N PRO A 232 -9.88 18.01 7.68
CA PRO A 232 -8.56 17.51 7.34
C PRO A 232 -8.53 16.88 5.95
N ASP A 233 -7.36 16.90 5.29
CA ASP A 233 -7.19 16.22 4.01
C ASP A 233 -7.11 14.70 4.19
N LEU A 234 -8.21 14.00 3.87
CA LEU A 234 -8.28 12.55 3.84
C LEU A 234 -7.96 11.95 2.46
N SER A 235 -7.59 12.78 1.47
CA SER A 235 -7.25 12.34 0.12
C SER A 235 -6.12 11.31 0.05
N PRO A 236 -5.08 11.32 0.91
CA PRO A 236 -4.05 10.29 0.91
C PRO A 236 -4.61 8.88 1.18
N LEU A 237 -5.49 8.74 2.17
CA LEU A 237 -6.12 7.46 2.52
C LEU A 237 -7.04 7.00 1.38
N LEU A 238 -7.87 7.90 0.86
CA LEU A 238 -8.79 7.60 -0.24
C LEU A 238 -8.05 7.16 -1.51
N LYS A 239 -6.93 7.82 -1.87
CA LYS A 239 -6.10 7.43 -3.01
C LYS A 239 -5.49 6.05 -2.81
N LEU A 240 -4.90 5.79 -1.63
CA LEU A 240 -4.27 4.50 -1.32
C LEU A 240 -5.27 3.36 -1.40
N LEU A 241 -6.45 3.51 -0.78
CA LEU A 241 -7.49 2.48 -0.83
C LEU A 241 -8.13 2.40 -2.22
N GLY A 242 -8.27 3.52 -2.93
CA GLY A 242 -8.80 3.58 -4.29
C GLY A 242 -8.01 2.75 -5.29
N MET A 243 -6.67 2.68 -5.13
CA MET A 243 -5.81 1.80 -5.92
C MET A 243 -6.20 0.32 -5.76
N MET A 244 -6.74 -0.07 -4.61
CA MET A 244 -7.22 -1.43 -4.36
C MET A 244 -8.55 -1.72 -5.02
N THR A 245 -9.41 -0.70 -5.15
CA THR A 245 -10.80 -0.82 -5.67
C THR A 245 -10.95 -0.69 -7.17
N THR A 246 -9.88 -0.30 -7.88
CA THR A 246 -9.93 -0.18 -9.34
C THR A 246 -10.11 -1.56 -9.94
N THR A 247 -11.37 -1.99 -10.04
CA THR A 247 -11.77 -2.92 -11.08
C THR A 247 -11.31 -2.26 -12.36
N ALA A 248 -10.49 -2.95 -13.15
CA ALA A 248 -10.42 -2.63 -14.56
C ALA A 248 -11.88 -2.66 -15.04
N ALA A 249 -12.52 -1.49 -15.04
CA ALA A 249 -13.75 -1.27 -15.76
C ALA A 249 -13.37 -1.73 -17.15
N THR A 250 -14.03 -2.80 -17.58
CA THR A 250 -14.02 -3.32 -18.93
C THR A 250 -13.89 -2.12 -19.85
N ALA A 251 -12.68 -1.89 -20.41
CA ALA A 251 -12.58 -1.04 -21.57
C ALA A 251 -13.65 -1.59 -22.51
N PRO A 252 -14.59 -0.78 -23.02
CA PRO A 252 -15.50 -1.27 -24.04
C PRO A 252 -14.58 -1.86 -25.09
N ALA A 253 -14.68 -3.17 -25.32
CA ALA A 253 -14.02 -3.78 -26.46
C ALA A 253 -14.37 -2.87 -27.64
N PRO A 254 -13.39 -2.33 -28.38
CA PRO A 254 -13.72 -1.56 -29.56
C PRO A 254 -14.58 -2.49 -30.40
N SER A 255 -15.86 -2.15 -30.49
CA SER A 255 -16.80 -2.82 -31.36
C SER A 255 -16.14 -2.80 -32.71
N VAL A 256 -15.74 -3.98 -33.20
CA VAL A 256 -15.25 -4.15 -34.55
C VAL A 256 -16.48 -3.92 -35.44
N ALA A 257 -16.78 -2.64 -35.66
CA ALA A 257 -17.67 -2.22 -36.70
C ALA A 257 -17.03 -2.68 -38.01
N ALA A 258 -17.74 -3.59 -38.68
CA ALA A 258 -17.39 -4.10 -39.99
C ALA A 258 -17.05 -2.92 -40.94
N PRO A 259 -15.98 -3.02 -41.74
CA PRO A 259 -15.63 -1.94 -42.65
C PRO A 259 -16.66 -1.88 -43.79
N THR A 260 -17.46 -0.83 -43.78
CA THR A 260 -18.29 -0.44 -44.93
C THR A 260 -17.36 -0.03 -46.07
N ALA A 261 -17.45 -0.75 -47.18
CA ALA A 261 -16.70 -0.49 -48.39
C ALA A 261 -17.04 0.90 -48.96
N VAL A 262 -16.00 1.68 -49.26
CA VAL A 262 -16.08 2.90 -50.07
C VAL A 262 -15.26 2.65 -51.35
N PRO A 263 -15.80 2.89 -52.56
CA PRO A 263 -15.08 2.60 -53.79
C PRO A 263 -14.03 3.68 -54.08
N ARG A 264 -12.80 3.24 -54.39
CA ARG A 264 -11.77 4.09 -55.01
C ARG A 264 -11.96 4.12 -56.53
N PRO A 265 -11.83 5.27 -57.20
CA PRO A 265 -11.66 5.31 -58.64
C PRO A 265 -10.19 5.10 -59.01
N ASP A 266 -9.99 4.36 -60.11
CA ASP A 266 -8.72 4.10 -60.77
C ASP A 266 -8.11 5.38 -61.37
N LEU A 267 -6.78 5.51 -61.29
CA LEU A 267 -6.00 6.05 -62.41
C LEU A 267 -4.58 5.49 -62.41
N ALA A 268 -4.14 5.18 -63.62
CA ALA A 268 -3.00 4.36 -63.96
C ALA A 268 -1.66 5.11 -64.07
N ALA A 269 -0.61 4.28 -64.13
CA ALA A 269 0.53 4.34 -65.05
C ALA A 269 1.85 5.02 -64.63
N ALA A 270 2.90 4.28 -64.97
CA ALA A 270 4.21 4.68 -65.50
C ALA A 270 5.39 4.88 -64.52
N LEU A 271 6.33 3.91 -64.59
CA LEU A 271 7.77 4.11 -64.43
C LEU A 271 8.31 4.89 -65.66
N PRO A 272 9.44 5.61 -65.58
CA PRO A 272 10.77 4.98 -65.78
C PRO A 272 11.97 5.59 -65.00
N SER A 273 13.02 4.75 -64.84
CA SER A 273 14.50 4.95 -65.01
C SER A 273 15.23 6.20 -64.47
N CYS A 274 16.54 6.25 -64.17
CA CYS A 274 17.70 5.37 -63.91
C CYS A 274 18.84 6.29 -63.35
N ASP A 275 19.94 5.67 -62.89
CA ASP A 275 21.34 6.17 -62.73
C ASP A 275 21.81 6.51 -61.29
N GLU A 276 22.69 5.66 -60.73
CA GLU A 276 24.18 5.68 -60.72
C GLU A 276 24.69 6.31 -59.40
N THR A 277 25.76 5.92 -58.71
CA THR A 277 26.88 4.98 -58.89
C THR A 277 27.60 4.83 -57.54
N ALA A 278 28.52 3.85 -57.47
CA ALA A 278 29.63 3.69 -56.52
C ALA A 278 29.26 3.22 -55.09
N GLY A 279 29.86 2.19 -54.51
CA GLY A 279 31.12 1.52 -54.79
C GLY A 279 31.80 1.28 -53.45
N GLY A 280 32.00 0.01 -53.06
CA GLY A 280 32.65 -0.31 -51.79
C GLY A 280 32.41 -1.74 -51.34
N ALA A 281 33.09 -2.68 -52.00
CA ALA A 281 33.24 -4.05 -51.52
C ALA A 281 34.41 -4.11 -50.52
N PHE A 282 34.19 -4.75 -49.37
CA PHE A 282 35.19 -5.52 -48.57
C PHE A 282 34.44 -6.34 -47.49
N PRO A 283 35.02 -7.43 -46.97
CA PRO A 283 34.44 -8.75 -47.12
C PRO A 283 33.91 -9.38 -45.83
N ALA A 284 33.11 -10.43 -46.05
CA ALA A 284 32.89 -11.63 -45.26
C ALA A 284 33.30 -11.62 -43.78
N ALA A 285 32.26 -11.60 -42.94
CA ALA A 285 32.02 -12.54 -41.85
C ALA A 285 33.13 -13.57 -41.57
N ASP A 286 33.82 -13.37 -40.45
CA ASP A 286 34.37 -14.47 -39.65
C ASP A 286 34.10 -14.18 -38.16
N ALA A 287 32.82 -14.22 -37.80
CA ALA A 287 32.42 -14.38 -36.41
C ALA A 287 32.24 -15.87 -36.17
N VAL A 288 33.34 -16.52 -35.76
CA VAL A 288 33.30 -17.85 -35.14
C VAL A 288 32.31 -17.76 -33.98
N HIS A 289 31.08 -18.24 -34.22
CA HIS A 289 30.12 -18.56 -33.17
C HIS A 289 30.68 -19.74 -32.39
N ALA A 290 31.62 -19.47 -31.50
CA ALA A 290 31.88 -20.34 -30.37
C ALA A 290 30.63 -20.28 -29.49
N GLY A 291 29.78 -21.31 -29.61
CA GLY A 291 28.71 -21.54 -28.63
C GLY A 291 29.28 -21.54 -27.21
N PRO A 292 28.46 -21.33 -26.16
CA PRO A 292 28.93 -21.11 -24.80
C PRO A 292 29.77 -22.29 -24.31
N CYS A 293 31.08 -22.15 -24.48
CA CYS A 293 32.03 -23.17 -24.09
C CYS A 293 32.16 -23.03 -22.58
N LYS A 294 31.58 -23.98 -21.84
CA LYS A 294 31.70 -24.00 -20.38
C LYS A 294 33.19 -23.96 -20.03
N PRO A 295 33.64 -22.98 -19.22
CA PRO A 295 35.06 -22.86 -18.90
C PRO A 295 35.51 -24.14 -18.18
N ARG A 296 36.48 -24.85 -18.78
CA ARG A 296 37.07 -26.06 -18.18
C ARG A 296 38.16 -25.76 -17.17
N GLU A 297 38.69 -24.53 -17.20
CA GLU A 297 39.78 -24.07 -16.37
C GLU A 297 39.42 -22.78 -15.63
N ARG A 298 39.99 -22.62 -14.44
CA ARG A 298 39.76 -21.47 -13.56
C ARG A 298 40.05 -20.15 -14.27
N ASP A 299 41.13 -20.08 -15.03
CA ASP A 299 41.56 -18.86 -15.71
C ASP A 299 40.62 -18.49 -16.87
N ALA A 300 40.04 -19.49 -17.54
CA ALA A 300 38.99 -19.28 -18.55
C ALA A 300 37.69 -18.72 -17.93
N ALA A 301 37.33 -19.19 -16.73
CA ALA A 301 36.17 -18.65 -16.00
C ALA A 301 36.40 -17.18 -15.56
N LEU A 302 37.61 -16.87 -15.07
CA LEU A 302 37.97 -15.49 -14.70
C LEU A 302 38.02 -14.55 -15.91
N ALA A 303 38.48 -15.03 -17.06
CA ALA A 303 38.43 -14.27 -18.31
C ALA A 303 36.98 -13.93 -18.69
N GLY A 304 36.04 -14.89 -18.55
CA GLY A 304 34.62 -14.64 -18.78
C GLY A 304 34.02 -13.59 -17.84
N ILE A 305 34.38 -13.62 -16.55
CA ILE A 305 33.95 -12.60 -15.57
C ILE A 305 34.45 -11.21 -15.95
N ARG A 306 35.71 -11.08 -16.37
CA ARG A 306 36.30 -9.81 -16.82
C ARG A 306 35.59 -9.26 -18.06
N SER A 307 35.30 -10.12 -19.03
CA SER A 307 34.56 -9.72 -20.24
C SER A 307 33.14 -9.25 -19.91
N ALA A 308 32.44 -9.95 -19.02
CA ALA A 308 31.11 -9.54 -18.56
C ALA A 308 31.16 -8.19 -17.83
N ARG A 309 32.14 -7.98 -16.94
CA ARG A 309 32.34 -6.71 -16.24
C ARG A 309 32.56 -5.55 -17.21
N GLN A 310 33.47 -5.71 -18.18
CA GLN A 310 33.75 -4.68 -19.18
C GLN A 310 32.51 -4.33 -20.00
N TRP A 311 31.69 -5.33 -20.32
CA TRP A 311 30.42 -5.09 -21.00
C TRP A 311 29.48 -4.21 -20.14
N PHE A 312 29.30 -4.53 -18.86
CA PHE A 312 28.48 -3.73 -17.94
C PHE A 312 29.04 -2.32 -17.70
N GLU A 313 30.36 -2.16 -17.60
CA GLU A 313 30.99 -0.83 -17.45
C GLU A 313 30.76 0.06 -18.69
N LEU A 314 30.67 -0.54 -19.89
CA LEU A 314 30.44 0.18 -21.15
C LEU A 314 28.97 0.45 -21.45
N HIS A 315 28.07 -0.49 -21.12
CA HIS A 315 26.65 -0.41 -21.50
C HIS A 315 25.75 0.06 -20.35
N GLU A 316 26.17 -0.11 -19.09
CA GLU A 316 25.40 0.24 -17.89
C GLU A 316 26.29 0.81 -16.77
N PRO A 317 26.90 2.00 -16.96
CA PRO A 317 27.87 2.55 -16.01
C PRO A 317 27.31 2.82 -14.60
N SER A 318 25.98 2.97 -14.47
CA SER A 318 25.28 3.18 -13.19
C SER A 318 24.84 1.87 -12.51
N SER A 319 25.11 0.71 -13.12
CA SER A 319 24.68 -0.59 -12.59
C SER A 319 25.63 -1.09 -11.48
N PRO A 320 25.11 -1.52 -10.31
CA PRO A 320 25.94 -2.07 -9.24
C PRO A 320 26.57 -3.42 -9.61
N VAL A 321 26.11 -4.07 -10.70
CA VAL A 321 26.60 -5.37 -11.17
C VAL A 321 28.09 -5.32 -11.52
N ALA A 322 28.57 -4.23 -12.14
CA ALA A 322 29.99 -4.07 -12.45
C ALA A 322 30.86 -4.05 -11.17
N LEU A 323 30.36 -3.46 -10.08
CA LEU A 323 31.06 -3.44 -8.79
C LEU A 323 31.07 -4.81 -8.13
N LEU A 324 29.98 -5.58 -8.25
CA LEU A 324 29.89 -6.94 -7.74
C LEU A 324 30.82 -7.89 -8.50
N LEU A 325 30.90 -7.77 -9.84
CA LEU A 325 31.79 -8.58 -10.67
C LEU A 325 33.29 -8.34 -10.41
N ARG A 326 33.68 -7.20 -9.81
CA ARG A 326 35.05 -6.95 -9.34
C ARG A 326 35.43 -7.79 -8.12
N GLN A 327 34.46 -8.21 -7.30
CA GLN A 327 34.75 -8.96 -6.07
C GLN A 327 35.28 -10.37 -6.36
N PRO A 328 34.67 -11.18 -7.25
CA PRO A 328 35.23 -12.46 -7.68
C PRO A 328 36.66 -12.36 -8.19
N GLU A 329 37.01 -11.28 -8.92
CA GLU A 329 38.38 -11.06 -9.41
C GLU A 329 39.39 -10.84 -8.28
N ARG A 330 39.02 -10.13 -7.21
CA ARG A 330 39.89 -9.84 -6.05
C ARG A 330 40.03 -11.02 -5.10
N LEU A 331 39.01 -11.87 -5.03
CA LEU A 331 38.95 -13.02 -4.13
C LEU A 331 39.50 -14.29 -4.80
N ALA A 332 39.59 -14.31 -6.13
CA ALA A 332 40.17 -15.41 -6.86
C ALA A 332 41.67 -15.56 -6.57
N GLY A 333 42.02 -16.63 -5.85
CA GLY A 333 43.39 -17.10 -5.61
C GLY A 333 43.79 -16.99 -4.14
N LYS A 334 42.94 -16.39 -3.32
CA LYS A 334 43.12 -16.26 -1.87
C LYS A 334 42.70 -17.52 -1.13
N ARG A 335 43.21 -17.67 0.09
CA ARG A 335 42.84 -18.74 1.01
C ARG A 335 41.43 -18.48 1.58
N PHE A 336 40.74 -19.54 1.97
CA PHE A 336 39.32 -19.49 2.39
C PHE A 336 39.06 -18.54 3.56
N ASP A 337 39.97 -18.51 4.54
CA ASP A 337 39.95 -17.61 5.70
C ASP A 337 39.98 -16.13 5.31
N GLU A 338 40.80 -15.77 4.31
CA GLU A 338 40.85 -14.40 3.79
C GLU A 338 39.58 -14.02 2.99
N VAL A 339 38.98 -14.99 2.29
CA VAL A 339 37.74 -14.78 1.53
C VAL A 339 36.56 -14.60 2.48
N PHE A 340 36.49 -15.41 3.53
CA PHE A 340 35.41 -15.37 4.51
C PHE A 340 35.42 -14.08 5.34
N GLN A 341 36.59 -13.54 5.66
CA GLN A 341 36.69 -12.23 6.34
C GLN A 341 36.35 -11.05 5.42
N ALA A 342 36.50 -11.20 4.10
CA ALA A 342 36.24 -10.14 3.14
C ALA A 342 34.75 -9.99 2.77
N ILE A 343 33.91 -10.98 3.10
CA ILE A 343 32.46 -10.96 2.82
C ILE A 343 31.71 -10.93 4.16
N PRO A 344 30.96 -9.85 4.48
CA PRO A 344 30.17 -9.78 5.71
C PRO A 344 29.21 -10.96 5.86
N ALA A 345 29.16 -11.57 7.05
CA ALA A 345 28.42 -12.81 7.29
C ALA A 345 26.89 -12.63 7.16
N ASP A 346 26.37 -11.45 7.48
CA ASP A 346 24.99 -11.03 7.30
C ASP A 346 24.59 -10.99 5.81
N LEU A 347 25.53 -10.60 4.94
CA LEU A 347 25.32 -10.49 3.51
C LEU A 347 25.36 -11.86 2.82
N VAL A 348 26.22 -12.78 3.27
CA VAL A 348 26.17 -14.20 2.86
C VAL A 348 24.84 -14.82 3.26
N ALA A 349 24.41 -14.63 4.51
CA ALA A 349 23.17 -15.21 5.02
C ALA A 349 21.94 -14.79 4.20
N ARG A 350 21.87 -13.51 3.81
CA ARG A 350 20.80 -12.99 2.93
C ARG A 350 20.84 -13.62 1.54
N TRP A 351 22.02 -13.72 0.92
CA TRP A 351 22.15 -14.28 -0.42
C TRP A 351 21.94 -15.79 -0.50
N THR A 352 22.21 -16.55 0.56
CA THR A 352 21.86 -17.99 0.63
C THR A 352 20.40 -18.27 0.96
N GLN A 353 19.63 -17.28 1.43
CA GLN A 353 18.18 -17.44 1.64
C GLN A 353 17.38 -17.23 0.34
N ASP A 354 17.98 -16.58 -0.66
CA ASP A 354 17.37 -16.25 -1.95
C ASP A 354 17.76 -17.22 -3.10
N ILE A 355 18.51 -18.28 -2.81
CA ILE A 355 18.83 -19.41 -3.72
C ILE A 355 18.15 -20.67 -3.18
#